data_AF-A0A1B8P3X1-F1
#
_entry.id   AF-A0A1B8P3X1-F1
#
_cell.length_a   1.000
_cell.length_b   1.000
_cell.length_c   1.000
_cell.angle_alpha   90.00
_cell.angle_beta   90.00
_cell.angle_gamma   90.00
#
_symmetry.space_group_name_H-M   'P 1'
#
loop_
_entity.id
_entity.type
_entity.pdbx_description
1 polymer ?
#
loop_
_entity_poly.entity_id
_entity_poly.type
_entity_poly.pdbx_seq_one_letter_code
_entity_poly.pdbx_strand_id
1 'polypeptide(L)'
;MTDREEAQRRVVTALAQHLAYLHRTGTAHANRVNEIIDETSAKIGQELLDRLDNLTPAELQAFTRGRYHTDRLKGLRNLLDELVDDMGAQIAELTIDEVRELADQEAGYVRDLIAQAVEGNVPAAPAAASAAMSQPVMGEFVKDMLAEIPADTKKRVYSRIRDGIAQGESNAEIIRALRGTKRMNYQDGLLQTTKNDADRVVRTARQHASNVAYRETYQALGVTEVVWVATLEGRTCRRCAPLDGQRWGIDDPHPEPPLHPRCRCSLAPSFDGEVMGKRPYVKAMKVKGRDSEARYRSIGNMTDKQRKKAGLEVGQVSAGTTYADWFSRQSARYQREWLGDKRYALYKKGGYSLDRFTDPRQREYTLDELRARDRETFEELFG
;
A
#
# COMPACT_ATOMS: atom_id res chain seq x y z
N MET A 1 -17.46 -12.32 -31.30
CA MET A 1 -16.76 -12.65 -30.06
C MET A 1 -16.35 -14.10 -30.17
N THR A 2 -15.07 -14.39 -30.34
CA THR A 2 -14.51 -15.74 -30.39
C THR A 2 -14.54 -16.37 -28.99
N ASP A 3 -14.29 -17.68 -28.89
CA ASP A 3 -14.25 -18.38 -27.60
C ASP A 3 -13.14 -17.83 -26.69
N ARG A 4 -11.99 -17.44 -27.26
CA ARG A 4 -10.89 -16.79 -26.54
C ARG A 4 -11.27 -15.40 -26.03
N GLU A 5 -11.99 -14.62 -26.84
CA GLU A 5 -12.49 -13.30 -26.46
C GLU A 5 -13.51 -13.40 -25.30
N GLU A 6 -14.36 -14.42 -25.30
CA GLU A 6 -15.30 -14.69 -24.21
C GLU A 6 -14.57 -15.17 -22.93
N ALA A 7 -13.57 -16.04 -23.08
CA ALA A 7 -12.72 -16.48 -21.98
C ALA A 7 -12.00 -15.29 -21.31
N GLN A 8 -11.38 -14.43 -22.11
CA GLN A 8 -10.73 -13.19 -21.64
C GLN A 8 -11.71 -12.32 -20.85
N ARG A 9 -12.93 -12.13 -21.38
CA ARG A 9 -13.99 -11.34 -20.75
C ARG A 9 -14.35 -11.86 -19.36
N ARG A 10 -14.48 -13.17 -19.22
CA ARG A 10 -14.81 -13.85 -17.95
C ARG A 10 -13.68 -13.71 -16.94
N VAL A 11 -12.44 -13.99 -17.35
CA VAL A 11 -11.26 -13.91 -16.48
C VAL A 11 -11.06 -12.50 -15.94
N VAL A 12 -11.09 -11.48 -16.80
CA VAL A 12 -10.87 -10.10 -16.38
C VAL A 12 -11.98 -9.61 -15.43
N THR A 13 -13.24 -9.96 -15.73
CA THR A 13 -14.37 -9.58 -14.87
C THR A 13 -14.27 -10.24 -13.48
N ALA A 14 -13.94 -11.53 -13.43
CA ALA A 14 -13.76 -12.27 -12.19
C ALA A 14 -12.57 -11.75 -11.38
N LEU A 15 -11.41 -11.54 -12.01
CA LEU A 15 -10.23 -10.95 -11.37
C LEU A 15 -10.52 -9.57 -10.79
N ALA A 16 -11.24 -8.72 -11.52
CA ALA A 16 -11.59 -7.38 -11.04
C ALA A 16 -12.47 -7.41 -9.79
N GLN A 17 -13.41 -8.36 -9.71
CA GLN A 17 -14.24 -8.58 -8.53
C GLN A 17 -13.41 -9.16 -7.38
N HIS A 18 -12.54 -10.12 -7.68
CA HIS A 18 -11.67 -10.77 -6.72
C HIS A 18 -10.67 -9.79 -6.07
N LEU A 19 -10.05 -8.90 -6.84
CA LEU A 19 -9.20 -7.81 -6.34
C LEU A 19 -9.92 -6.93 -5.30
N ALA A 20 -11.23 -6.68 -5.50
CA ALA A 20 -12.01 -5.93 -4.52
C ALA A 20 -12.18 -6.72 -3.21
N TYR A 21 -12.33 -8.05 -3.29
CA TYR A 21 -12.36 -8.94 -2.11
C TYR A 21 -10.99 -9.01 -1.43
N LEU A 22 -9.90 -9.10 -2.19
CA LEU A 22 -8.53 -9.08 -1.67
C LEU A 22 -8.20 -7.80 -0.91
N HIS A 23 -8.74 -6.65 -1.33
CA HIS A 23 -8.60 -5.40 -0.58
C HIS A 23 -9.39 -5.40 0.74
N ARG A 24 -10.55 -6.07 0.77
CA ARG A 24 -11.34 -6.23 2.01
C ARG A 24 -10.63 -7.16 2.99
N THR A 25 -10.15 -8.31 2.53
CA THR A 25 -9.39 -9.24 3.36
C THR A 25 -8.07 -8.61 3.85
N GLY A 26 -7.39 -7.83 3.01
CA GLY A 26 -6.22 -7.06 3.43
C GLY A 26 -6.53 -5.97 4.46
N THR A 27 -7.75 -5.44 4.47
CA THR A 27 -8.18 -4.51 5.52
C THR A 27 -8.47 -5.24 6.84
N ALA A 28 -9.06 -6.44 6.77
CA ALA A 28 -9.26 -7.28 7.96
C ALA A 28 -7.92 -7.67 8.61
N HIS A 29 -6.94 -8.08 7.81
CA HIS A 29 -5.57 -8.35 8.28
C HIS A 29 -4.94 -7.12 8.94
N ALA A 30 -4.95 -5.97 8.27
CA ALA A 30 -4.41 -4.73 8.85
C ALA A 30 -5.09 -4.36 10.18
N ASN A 31 -6.39 -4.65 10.34
CA ASN A 31 -7.09 -4.44 11.60
C ASN A 31 -6.62 -5.39 12.71
N ARG A 32 -6.42 -6.68 12.43
CA ARG A 32 -5.86 -7.64 13.39
C ARG A 32 -4.45 -7.25 13.85
N VAL A 33 -3.62 -6.77 12.92
CA VAL A 33 -2.30 -6.23 13.26
C VAL A 33 -2.40 -4.96 14.12
N ASN A 34 -3.38 -4.10 13.86
CA ASN A 34 -3.63 -2.93 14.71
C ASN A 34 -4.09 -3.32 16.12
N GLU A 35 -4.85 -4.41 16.28
CA GLU A 35 -5.26 -4.96 17.58
C GLU A 35 -4.04 -5.38 18.41
N ILE A 36 -3.06 -6.08 17.81
CA ILE A 36 -1.79 -6.43 18.48
C ILE A 36 -1.06 -5.17 18.98
N ILE A 37 -1.01 -4.13 18.15
CA ILE A 37 -0.36 -2.85 18.51
C ILE A 37 -1.15 -2.12 19.61
N ASP A 38 -2.48 -2.18 19.58
CA ASP A 38 -3.36 -1.60 20.59
C ASP A 38 -3.22 -2.29 21.95
N GLU A 39 -3.12 -3.62 21.96
CA GLU A 39 -2.84 -4.41 23.16
C GLU A 39 -1.46 -4.07 23.73
N THR A 40 -0.44 -3.97 22.88
CA THR A 40 0.91 -3.55 23.29
C THR A 40 0.91 -2.14 23.85
N SER A 41 0.21 -1.20 23.20
CA SER A 41 0.01 0.16 23.68
C SER A 41 -0.67 0.18 25.06
N ALA A 42 -1.65 -0.69 25.28
CA ALA A 42 -2.31 -0.83 26.58
C ALA A 42 -1.35 -1.33 27.68
N LYS A 43 -0.57 -2.38 27.41
CA LYS A 43 0.45 -2.92 28.32
C LYS A 43 1.50 -1.87 28.68
N ILE A 44 2.04 -1.15 27.68
CA ILE A 44 2.97 -0.02 27.90
C ILE A 44 2.35 0.98 28.88
N GLY A 45 1.08 1.33 28.71
CA GLY A 45 0.44 2.30 29.61
C GLY A 45 0.20 1.82 31.04
N GLN A 46 -0.01 0.52 31.22
CA GLN A 46 -0.23 -0.09 32.53
C GLN A 46 1.08 -0.24 33.31
N GLU A 47 2.15 -0.64 32.62
CA GLU A 47 3.40 -1.02 33.29
C GLU A 47 4.44 0.09 33.33
N LEU A 48 4.43 1.02 32.36
CA LEU A 48 5.47 2.05 32.26
C LEU A 48 5.35 3.11 33.34
N LEU A 49 4.14 3.45 33.80
CA LEU A 49 3.93 4.51 34.80
C LEU A 49 4.63 4.17 36.11
N ASP A 50 4.29 3.01 36.66
CA ASP A 50 4.85 2.52 37.92
C ASP A 50 6.38 2.38 37.82
N ARG A 51 6.90 1.94 36.67
CA ARG A 51 8.36 1.82 36.46
C ARG A 51 9.04 3.19 36.47
N LEU A 52 8.46 4.19 35.81
CA LEU A 52 9.02 5.55 35.77
C LEU A 52 8.89 6.27 37.11
N ASP A 53 7.77 6.14 37.81
CA ASP A 53 7.53 6.77 39.12
C ASP A 53 8.50 6.26 40.19
N ASN A 54 8.95 5.00 40.06
CA ASN A 54 9.92 4.39 40.97
C ASN A 54 11.39 4.72 40.65
N LEU A 55 11.68 5.51 39.61
CA LEU A 55 13.06 5.95 39.31
C LEU A 55 13.44 7.18 40.11
N THR A 56 14.67 7.20 40.59
CA THR A 56 15.27 8.40 41.19
C THR A 56 15.62 9.44 40.11
N PRO A 57 15.76 10.73 40.47
CA PRO A 57 16.24 11.76 39.53
C PRO A 57 17.58 11.42 38.86
N ALA A 58 18.49 10.78 39.59
CA ALA A 58 19.78 10.32 39.05
C ALA A 58 19.60 9.20 38.01
N GLU A 59 18.66 8.27 38.24
CA GLU A 59 18.34 7.20 37.28
C GLU A 59 17.62 7.74 36.04
N LEU A 60 16.71 8.70 36.19
CA LEU A 60 16.08 9.39 35.05
C LEU A 60 17.15 10.07 34.18
N GLN A 61 18.13 10.75 34.79
CA GLN A 61 19.25 11.34 34.07
C GLN A 61 20.18 10.27 33.43
N ALA A 62 20.33 9.11 34.04
CA ALA A 62 21.07 8.01 33.45
C ALA A 62 20.34 7.43 32.23
N PHE A 63 19.02 7.29 32.30
CA PHE A 63 18.17 6.82 31.19
C PHE A 63 18.28 7.73 29.97
N THR A 64 18.21 9.05 30.15
CA THR A 64 18.36 10.03 29.05
C THR A 64 19.72 9.95 28.36
N ARG A 65 20.76 9.57 29.10
CA ARG A 65 22.12 9.34 28.57
C ARG A 65 22.34 7.92 28.02
N GLY A 66 21.29 7.09 27.94
CA GLY A 66 21.38 5.71 27.46
C GLY A 66 22.17 4.77 28.40
N ARG A 67 22.22 5.06 29.69
CA ARG A 67 22.96 4.27 30.69
C ARG A 67 22.01 3.44 31.55
N TYR A 68 22.02 2.12 31.38
CA TYR A 68 21.12 1.17 32.05
C TYR A 68 21.85 0.31 33.08
N HIS A 69 22.40 0.93 34.13
CA HIS A 69 23.34 0.26 35.05
C HIS A 69 22.70 -0.21 36.36
N THR A 70 21.60 0.41 36.80
CA THR A 70 20.83 -0.04 37.99
C THR A 70 19.81 -1.09 37.60
N ASP A 71 19.41 -1.92 38.56
CA ASP A 71 18.43 -2.99 38.29
C ASP A 71 17.06 -2.45 37.88
N ARG A 72 16.65 -1.28 38.42
CA ARG A 72 15.43 -0.58 37.98
C ARG A 72 15.51 -0.15 36.52
N LEU A 73 16.64 0.40 36.09
CA LEU A 73 16.84 0.83 34.70
C LEU A 73 16.95 -0.34 33.73
N LYS A 74 17.61 -1.43 34.13
CA LYS A 74 17.64 -2.68 33.36
C LYS A 74 16.24 -3.27 33.22
N GLY A 75 15.47 -3.32 34.32
CA GLY A 75 14.09 -3.80 34.32
C GLY A 75 13.18 -2.98 33.42
N LEU A 76 13.29 -1.63 33.46
CA LEU A 76 12.54 -0.76 32.55
C LEU A 76 12.92 -1.00 31.08
N ARG A 77 14.22 -1.13 30.79
CA ARG A 77 14.71 -1.41 29.44
C ARG A 77 14.17 -2.75 28.93
N ASN A 78 14.31 -3.80 29.74
CA ASN A 78 13.85 -5.14 29.39
C ASN A 78 12.35 -5.16 29.13
N LEU A 79 11.54 -4.51 29.99
CA LEU A 79 10.10 -4.37 29.76
C LEU A 79 9.79 -3.73 28.41
N LEU A 80 10.42 -2.60 28.08
CA LEU A 80 10.18 -1.91 26.81
C LEU A 80 10.63 -2.76 25.62
N ASP A 81 11.78 -3.41 25.74
CA ASP A 81 12.33 -4.25 24.67
C ASP A 81 11.45 -5.48 24.45
N GLU A 82 11.04 -6.18 25.51
CA GLU A 82 10.18 -7.37 25.49
C GLU A 82 8.79 -7.06 24.93
N LEU A 83 8.13 -5.99 25.38
CA LEU A 83 6.80 -5.63 24.87
C LEU A 83 6.82 -5.34 23.36
N VAL A 84 7.85 -4.64 22.88
CA VAL A 84 7.95 -4.30 21.46
C VAL A 84 8.44 -5.49 20.61
N ASP A 85 9.29 -6.36 21.14
CA ASP A 85 9.70 -7.60 20.46
C ASP A 85 8.55 -8.59 20.36
N ASP A 86 7.77 -8.79 21.43
CA ASP A 86 6.56 -9.62 21.45
C ASP A 86 5.55 -9.13 20.40
N MET A 87 5.28 -7.82 20.39
CA MET A 87 4.46 -7.18 19.35
C MET A 87 5.00 -7.46 17.94
N GLY A 88 6.31 -7.30 17.73
CA GLY A 88 6.95 -7.57 16.45
C GLY A 88 6.82 -9.03 16.01
N ALA A 89 7.03 -9.97 16.93
CA ALA A 89 6.93 -11.40 16.68
C ALA A 89 5.49 -11.81 16.31
N GLN A 90 4.48 -11.35 17.06
CA GLN A 90 3.07 -11.62 16.75
C GLN A 90 2.64 -11.05 15.39
N ILE A 91 3.07 -9.82 15.06
CA ILE A 91 2.80 -9.22 13.75
C ILE A 91 3.47 -10.05 12.65
N ALA A 92 4.72 -10.45 12.85
CA ALA A 92 5.47 -11.22 11.86
C ALA A 92 4.87 -12.60 11.63
N GLU A 93 4.54 -13.33 12.69
CA GLU A 93 3.88 -14.64 12.64
C GLU A 93 2.55 -14.56 11.87
N LEU A 94 1.65 -13.68 12.33
CA LEU A 94 0.36 -13.45 11.68
C LEU A 94 0.52 -13.09 10.19
N THR A 95 1.44 -12.16 9.90
CA THR A 95 1.60 -11.65 8.52
C THR A 95 2.21 -12.68 7.60
N ILE A 96 3.23 -13.41 8.05
CA ILE A 96 3.93 -14.41 7.23
C ILE A 96 2.99 -15.57 6.90
N ASP A 97 2.23 -16.06 7.87
CA ASP A 97 1.31 -17.17 7.65
C ASP A 97 0.19 -16.77 6.69
N GLU A 98 -0.41 -15.59 6.87
CA GLU A 98 -1.40 -15.07 5.93
C GLU A 98 -0.84 -14.83 4.53
N VAL A 99 0.40 -14.35 4.40
CA VAL A 99 1.04 -14.11 3.09
C VAL A 99 1.28 -15.42 2.35
N ARG A 100 1.71 -16.46 3.05
CA ARG A 100 1.92 -17.81 2.47
C ARG A 100 0.59 -18.43 2.04
N GLU A 101 -0.39 -18.46 2.93
CA GLU A 101 -1.72 -19.00 2.63
C GLU A 101 -2.36 -18.25 1.46
N LEU A 102 -2.26 -16.92 1.46
CA LEU A 102 -2.75 -16.09 0.37
C LEU A 102 -2.07 -16.47 -0.95
N ALA A 103 -0.74 -16.58 -1.00
CA ALA A 103 -0.05 -16.90 -2.24
C ALA A 103 -0.53 -18.24 -2.86
N ASP A 104 -0.65 -19.28 -2.04
CA ASP A 104 -1.12 -20.59 -2.52
C ASP A 104 -2.61 -20.57 -2.92
N GLN A 105 -3.45 -19.86 -2.16
CA GLN A 105 -4.87 -19.67 -2.52
C GLN A 105 -5.03 -18.90 -3.83
N GLU A 106 -4.23 -17.86 -4.05
CA GLU A 106 -4.27 -17.04 -5.26
C GLU A 106 -3.82 -17.83 -6.49
N ALA A 107 -2.80 -18.67 -6.35
CA ALA A 107 -2.35 -19.57 -7.41
C ALA A 107 -3.44 -20.58 -7.78
N GLY A 108 -4.09 -21.19 -6.78
CA GLY A 108 -5.22 -22.09 -6.99
C GLY A 108 -6.41 -21.39 -7.66
N TYR A 109 -6.81 -20.23 -7.13
CA TYR A 109 -7.92 -19.44 -7.65
C TYR A 109 -7.70 -19.06 -9.11
N VAL A 110 -6.55 -18.50 -9.46
CA VAL A 110 -6.30 -18.04 -10.83
C VAL A 110 -6.15 -19.22 -11.79
N ARG A 111 -5.56 -20.33 -11.35
CA ARG A 111 -5.51 -21.58 -12.12
C ARG A 111 -6.91 -22.06 -12.47
N ASP A 112 -7.79 -22.16 -11.48
CA ASP A 112 -9.16 -22.66 -11.67
C ASP A 112 -10.01 -21.71 -12.51
N LEU A 113 -9.83 -20.40 -12.32
CA LEU A 113 -10.47 -19.38 -13.13
C LEU A 113 -10.09 -19.53 -14.61
N ILE A 114 -8.80 -19.69 -14.91
CA ILE A 114 -8.34 -19.86 -16.29
C ILE A 114 -8.82 -21.19 -16.85
N ALA A 115 -8.68 -22.29 -16.10
CA ALA A 115 -9.14 -23.62 -16.51
C ALA A 115 -10.62 -23.63 -16.94
N GLN A 116 -11.47 -22.98 -16.15
CA GLN A 116 -12.90 -22.84 -16.43
C GLN A 116 -13.17 -21.91 -17.61
N ALA A 117 -12.37 -20.86 -17.79
CA ALA A 117 -12.56 -19.92 -18.89
C ALA A 117 -12.19 -20.49 -20.25
N VAL A 118 -11.14 -21.32 -20.32
CA VAL A 118 -10.64 -21.92 -21.57
C VAL A 118 -11.13 -23.35 -21.81
N GLU A 119 -11.99 -23.88 -20.93
CA GLU A 119 -12.54 -25.25 -20.97
C GLU A 119 -11.45 -26.34 -21.16
N GLY A 120 -10.29 -26.15 -20.54
CA GLY A 120 -9.09 -26.97 -20.76
C GLY A 120 -8.62 -27.70 -19.52
N ASN A 121 -7.98 -28.85 -19.72
CA ASN A 121 -7.19 -29.48 -18.66
C ASN A 121 -5.86 -28.73 -18.52
N VAL A 122 -5.74 -27.95 -17.46
CA VAL A 122 -4.53 -27.18 -17.18
C VAL A 122 -3.71 -27.82 -16.04
N PRO A 123 -2.38 -27.60 -15.99
CA PRO A 123 -1.53 -28.07 -14.89
C PRO A 123 -2.05 -27.72 -13.49
N ALA A 124 -1.55 -28.44 -12.48
CA ALA A 124 -1.79 -28.09 -11.09
C ALA A 124 -1.20 -26.71 -10.77
N ALA A 125 -1.83 -25.99 -9.84
CA ALA A 125 -1.32 -24.71 -9.39
C ALA A 125 0.08 -24.89 -8.74
N PRO A 126 1.03 -23.98 -9.02
CA PRO A 126 2.33 -24.02 -8.35
C PRO A 126 2.19 -23.70 -6.86
N ALA A 127 3.14 -24.18 -6.05
CA ALA A 127 3.28 -23.77 -4.66
C ALA A 127 3.90 -22.36 -4.60
N ALA A 128 3.06 -21.33 -4.69
CA ALA A 128 3.49 -19.94 -4.82
C ALA A 128 4.01 -19.33 -3.51
N ALA A 129 3.69 -19.91 -2.35
CA ALA A 129 4.15 -19.40 -1.05
C ALA A 129 5.67 -19.31 -0.93
N SER A 130 6.41 -20.31 -1.45
CA SER A 130 7.87 -20.28 -1.41
C SER A 130 8.42 -19.12 -2.24
N ALA A 131 7.93 -18.97 -3.48
CA ALA A 131 8.34 -17.90 -4.38
C ALA A 131 8.00 -16.51 -3.80
N ALA A 132 6.79 -16.33 -3.25
CA ALA A 132 6.36 -15.08 -2.64
C ALA A 132 7.26 -14.64 -1.48
N MET A 133 7.78 -15.60 -0.71
CA MET A 133 8.67 -15.31 0.43
C MET A 133 10.15 -15.20 0.04
N SER A 134 10.58 -15.79 -1.07
CA SER A 134 11.98 -15.78 -1.52
C SER A 134 12.28 -14.73 -2.60
N GLN A 135 11.26 -14.09 -3.17
CA GLN A 135 11.42 -13.00 -4.12
C GLN A 135 11.34 -11.64 -3.39
N PRO A 136 12.20 -10.67 -3.72
CA PRO A 136 12.20 -9.37 -3.07
C PRO A 136 11.02 -8.51 -3.51
N VAL A 137 10.47 -7.77 -2.55
CA VAL A 137 9.46 -6.72 -2.74
C VAL A 137 10.18 -5.38 -2.84
N MET A 138 10.24 -4.78 -4.02
CA MET A 138 10.95 -3.50 -4.23
C MET A 138 12.40 -3.48 -3.71
N GLY A 139 13.07 -4.64 -3.73
CA GLY A 139 14.46 -4.79 -3.27
C GLY A 139 14.63 -5.34 -1.84
N GLU A 140 13.55 -5.66 -1.13
CA GLU A 140 13.60 -6.13 0.26
C GLU A 140 12.72 -7.37 0.47
N PHE A 141 13.10 -8.31 1.34
CA PHE A 141 12.25 -9.47 1.63
C PHE A 141 11.15 -9.13 2.63
N VAL A 142 10.00 -9.81 2.53
CA VAL A 142 8.85 -9.61 3.43
C VAL A 142 9.24 -9.74 4.91
N LYS A 143 10.14 -10.67 5.23
CA LYS A 143 10.63 -10.89 6.61
C LYS A 143 11.43 -9.70 7.13
N ASP A 144 12.25 -9.09 6.28
CA ASP A 144 13.08 -7.94 6.65
C ASP A 144 12.18 -6.73 6.91
N MET A 145 11.23 -6.46 6.00
CA MET A 145 10.24 -5.39 6.16
C MET A 145 9.46 -5.50 7.48
N LEU A 146 9.14 -6.73 7.91
CA LEU A 146 8.44 -6.99 9.17
C LEU A 146 9.37 -6.79 10.39
N ALA A 147 10.65 -7.17 10.29
CA ALA A 147 11.63 -6.98 11.34
C ALA A 147 11.95 -5.49 11.61
N GLU A 148 11.78 -4.62 10.61
CA GLU A 148 11.94 -3.18 10.79
C GLU A 148 10.89 -2.55 11.72
N ILE A 149 9.66 -3.11 11.76
CA ILE A 149 8.55 -2.58 12.56
C ILE A 149 8.90 -2.47 14.05
N PRO A 150 9.30 -3.54 14.76
CA PRO A 150 9.70 -3.45 16.16
C PRO A 150 10.98 -2.63 16.34
N ALA A 151 11.96 -2.75 15.43
CA ALA A 151 13.22 -2.01 15.53
C ALA A 151 13.01 -0.49 15.53
N ASP A 152 12.20 0.03 14.61
CA ASP A 152 11.91 1.46 14.54
C ASP A 152 10.95 1.92 15.65
N THR A 153 10.03 1.04 16.07
CA THR A 153 9.18 1.32 17.22
C THR A 153 9.99 1.52 18.49
N LYS A 154 10.98 0.66 18.77
CA LYS A 154 11.88 0.83 19.92
C LYS A 154 12.60 2.17 19.86
N LYS A 155 13.24 2.50 18.72
CA LYS A 155 13.96 3.78 18.55
C LYS A 155 13.06 4.97 18.90
N ARG A 156 11.82 4.98 18.38
CA ARG A 156 10.84 6.05 18.63
C ARG A 156 10.40 6.09 20.09
N VAL A 157 10.08 4.95 20.71
CA VAL A 157 9.66 4.87 22.12
C VAL A 157 10.77 5.38 23.04
N TYR A 158 12.02 4.90 22.86
CA TYR A 158 13.15 5.40 23.65
C TYR A 158 13.38 6.89 23.43
N SER A 159 13.38 7.37 22.19
CA SER A 159 13.54 8.81 21.91
C SER A 159 12.49 9.61 22.67
N ARG A 160 11.21 9.24 22.55
CA ARG A 160 10.12 9.99 23.17
C ARG A 160 10.19 10.01 24.69
N ILE A 161 10.56 8.91 25.34
CA ILE A 161 10.73 8.86 26.79
C ILE A 161 11.90 9.77 27.21
N ARG A 162 13.05 9.68 26.52
CA ARG A 162 14.22 10.52 26.83
C ARG A 162 13.92 12.00 26.64
N ASP A 163 13.24 12.35 25.55
CA ASP A 163 12.87 13.73 25.23
C ASP A 163 11.91 14.30 26.27
N GLY A 164 10.93 13.51 26.72
CA GLY A 164 9.98 13.94 27.75
C GLY A 164 10.64 14.18 29.10
N ILE A 165 11.52 13.26 29.53
CA ILE A 165 12.31 13.44 30.76
C ILE A 165 13.18 14.71 30.66
N ALA A 166 13.85 14.92 29.52
CA ALA A 166 14.71 16.09 29.32
C ALA A 166 13.92 17.41 29.32
N GLN A 167 12.67 17.39 28.88
CA GLN A 167 11.77 18.55 28.86
C GLN A 167 11.03 18.77 30.20
N GLY A 168 11.23 17.90 31.19
CA GLY A 168 10.56 17.99 32.49
C GLY A 168 9.08 17.62 32.44
N GLU A 169 8.66 16.84 31.43
CA GLU A 169 7.31 16.28 31.39
C GLU A 169 7.07 15.31 32.54
N SER A 170 5.84 15.25 33.04
CA SER A 170 5.43 14.20 33.97
C SER A 170 5.39 12.83 33.28
N ASN A 171 5.57 11.75 34.06
CA ASN A 171 5.49 10.39 33.54
C ASN A 171 4.14 10.10 32.87
N ALA A 172 3.04 10.68 33.38
CA ALA A 172 1.73 10.60 32.78
C ALA A 172 1.63 11.30 31.41
N GLU A 173 2.34 12.42 31.21
CA GLU A 173 2.42 13.11 29.92
C GLU A 173 3.22 12.32 28.89
N ILE A 174 4.35 11.74 29.30
CA ILE A 174 5.17 10.86 28.45
C ILE A 174 4.32 9.68 27.96
N ILE A 175 3.62 9.00 28.87
CA ILE A 175 2.78 7.84 28.52
C ILE A 175 1.62 8.24 27.62
N ARG A 176 0.98 9.38 27.90
CA ARG A 176 -0.08 9.93 27.06
C ARG A 176 0.43 10.21 25.64
N ALA A 177 1.65 10.73 25.49
CA ALA A 177 2.22 11.00 24.17
C ALA A 177 2.63 9.73 23.43
N LEU A 178 3.05 8.68 24.14
CA LEU A 178 3.32 7.37 23.53
C LEU A 178 2.04 6.73 23.00
N ARG A 179 1.01 6.65 23.83
CA ARG A 179 -0.24 5.92 23.54
C ARG A 179 -1.26 6.72 22.75
N GLY A 180 -1.30 8.03 22.94
CA GLY A 180 -2.40 8.89 22.51
C GLY A 180 -3.56 8.91 23.49
N THR A 181 -4.64 9.56 23.11
CA THR A 181 -5.82 9.81 23.94
C THR A 181 -7.05 9.10 23.41
N LYS A 182 -7.89 8.59 24.32
CA LYS A 182 -9.19 7.98 23.96
C LYS A 182 -10.09 8.95 23.17
N ARG A 183 -10.00 10.26 23.45
CA ARG A 183 -10.74 11.32 22.74
C ARG A 183 -10.42 11.35 21.24
N MET A 184 -9.18 11.04 20.87
CA MET A 184 -8.71 11.01 19.48
C MET A 184 -8.60 9.57 18.95
N ASN A 185 -9.20 8.58 19.63
CA ASN A 185 -9.05 7.16 19.34
C ASN A 185 -7.58 6.74 19.22
N TYR A 186 -6.71 7.31 20.08
CA TYR A 186 -5.27 7.03 20.13
C TYR A 186 -4.47 7.42 18.88
N GLN A 187 -5.08 8.14 17.92
CA GLN A 187 -4.42 8.57 16.69
C GLN A 187 -3.40 9.71 16.88
N ASP A 188 -3.41 10.33 18.06
CA ASP A 188 -2.50 11.39 18.50
C ASP A 188 -1.27 10.83 19.26
N GLY A 189 -1.16 9.51 19.40
CA GLY A 189 -0.02 8.85 20.04
C GLY A 189 1.11 8.52 19.07
N LEU A 190 2.33 8.43 19.59
CA LEU A 190 3.51 7.97 18.86
C LEU A 190 3.28 6.61 18.17
N LEU A 191 2.61 5.66 18.87
CA LEU A 191 2.35 4.31 18.36
C LEU A 191 1.39 4.27 17.16
N GLN A 192 0.69 5.38 16.86
CA GLN A 192 -0.03 5.51 15.58
C GLN A 192 0.92 5.44 14.38
N THR A 193 2.18 5.88 14.54
CA THR A 193 3.22 5.73 13.50
C THR A 193 3.53 4.27 13.25
N THR A 194 3.67 3.47 14.31
CA THR A 194 3.87 2.01 14.21
C THR A 194 2.69 1.33 13.49
N LYS A 195 1.44 1.73 13.77
CA LYS A 195 0.27 1.25 13.01
C LYS A 195 0.35 1.59 11.52
N ASN A 196 0.79 2.82 11.20
CA ASN A 196 0.94 3.25 9.81
C ASN A 196 2.06 2.50 9.08
N ASP A 197 3.16 2.17 9.77
CA ASP A 197 4.25 1.36 9.22
C ASP A 197 3.80 -0.09 9.01
N ALA A 198 3.13 -0.69 10.00
CA ALA A 198 2.62 -2.05 9.90
C ALA A 198 1.56 -2.20 8.79
N ASP A 199 0.58 -1.28 8.70
CA ASP A 199 -0.39 -1.24 7.58
C ASP A 199 0.30 -1.10 6.22
N ARG A 200 1.40 -0.32 6.15
CA ARG A 200 2.20 -0.18 4.92
C ARG A 200 2.80 -1.52 4.51
N VAL A 201 3.45 -2.21 5.44
CA VAL A 201 4.13 -3.50 5.19
C VAL A 201 3.11 -4.58 4.83
N VAL A 202 2.07 -4.77 5.66
CA VAL A 202 1.02 -5.79 5.46
C VAL A 202 0.38 -5.66 4.08
N ARG A 203 -0.05 -4.46 3.69
CA ARG A 203 -0.69 -4.26 2.37
C ARG A 203 0.26 -4.50 1.21
N THR A 204 1.53 -4.15 1.39
CA THR A 204 2.55 -4.31 0.36
C THR A 204 2.93 -5.79 0.18
N ALA A 205 3.16 -6.51 1.29
CA ALA A 205 3.47 -7.93 1.29
C ALA A 205 2.34 -8.77 0.69
N ARG A 206 1.07 -8.47 1.01
CA ARG A 206 -0.06 -9.16 0.39
C ARG A 206 -0.19 -8.89 -1.10
N GLN A 207 0.02 -7.65 -1.53
CA GLN A 207 -0.02 -7.32 -2.95
C GLN A 207 1.10 -8.06 -3.70
N HIS A 208 2.30 -8.12 -3.13
CA HIS A 208 3.41 -8.91 -3.65
C HIS A 208 3.03 -10.39 -3.79
N ALA A 209 2.52 -11.01 -2.72
CA ALA A 209 2.11 -12.40 -2.71
C ALA A 209 1.13 -12.76 -3.83
N SER A 210 0.07 -11.97 -4.00
CA SER A 210 -0.91 -12.15 -5.09
C SER A 210 -0.25 -12.06 -6.47
N ASN A 211 0.64 -11.10 -6.70
CA ASN A 211 1.25 -10.93 -8.03
C ASN A 211 2.30 -11.98 -8.35
N VAL A 212 3.08 -12.41 -7.36
CA VAL A 212 3.97 -13.57 -7.53
C VAL A 212 3.14 -14.80 -7.86
N ALA A 213 2.08 -15.08 -7.09
CA ALA A 213 1.20 -16.22 -7.37
C ALA A 213 0.58 -16.18 -8.77
N TYR A 214 0.13 -15.00 -9.21
CA TYR A 214 -0.39 -14.82 -10.57
C TYR A 214 0.68 -15.08 -11.62
N ARG A 215 1.87 -14.49 -11.48
CA ARG A 215 2.98 -14.67 -12.41
C ARG A 215 3.41 -16.13 -12.55
N GLU A 216 3.69 -16.79 -11.42
CA GLU A 216 4.08 -18.21 -11.39
C GLU A 216 3.01 -19.10 -12.04
N THR A 217 1.74 -18.80 -11.77
CA THR A 217 0.62 -19.57 -12.36
C THR A 217 0.47 -19.28 -13.85
N TYR A 218 0.52 -18.04 -14.28
CA TYR A 218 0.46 -17.68 -15.70
C TYR A 218 1.58 -18.35 -16.51
N GLN A 219 2.80 -18.39 -15.97
CA GLN A 219 3.93 -19.09 -16.59
C GLN A 219 3.67 -20.60 -16.68
N ALA A 220 3.20 -21.22 -15.59
CA ALA A 220 2.86 -22.65 -15.58
C ALA A 220 1.73 -23.02 -16.57
N LEU A 221 0.83 -22.07 -16.83
CA LEU A 221 -0.30 -22.22 -17.77
C LEU A 221 0.05 -21.86 -19.22
N GLY A 222 1.26 -21.39 -19.49
CA GLY A 222 1.69 -20.98 -20.84
C GLY A 222 1.03 -19.69 -21.34
N VAL A 223 0.63 -18.79 -20.44
CA VAL A 223 0.19 -17.44 -20.80
C VAL A 223 1.37 -16.69 -21.41
N THR A 224 1.22 -16.16 -22.62
CA THR A 224 2.32 -15.50 -23.34
C THR A 224 2.42 -14.01 -23.06
N GLU A 225 1.28 -13.35 -22.79
CA GLU A 225 1.21 -11.90 -22.58
C GLU A 225 0.47 -11.55 -21.29
N VAL A 226 0.96 -10.50 -20.62
CA VAL A 226 0.35 -9.91 -19.43
C VAL A 226 0.02 -8.44 -19.65
N VAL A 227 -1.02 -7.96 -18.98
CA VAL A 227 -1.48 -6.59 -19.04
C VAL A 227 -1.47 -5.97 -17.65
N TRP A 228 -0.90 -4.78 -17.52
CA TRP A 228 -0.95 -4.04 -16.28
C TRP A 228 -2.35 -3.50 -16.02
N VAL A 229 -2.93 -3.86 -14.87
CA VAL A 229 -4.23 -3.40 -14.43
C VAL A 229 -4.07 -2.58 -13.16
N ALA A 230 -4.22 -1.27 -13.29
CA ALA A 230 -4.37 -0.36 -12.17
C ALA A 230 -5.82 -0.32 -11.68
N THR A 231 -6.05 0.11 -10.45
CA THR A 231 -7.42 0.40 -10.00
C THR A 231 -7.90 1.70 -10.68
N LEU A 232 -9.16 1.80 -11.10
CA LEU A 232 -9.72 3.08 -11.59
C LEU A 232 -10.27 3.91 -10.42
N GLU A 233 -9.40 4.65 -9.73
CA GLU A 233 -9.84 5.54 -8.66
C GLU A 233 -8.89 6.69 -8.36
N GLY A 234 -9.34 7.61 -7.48
CA GLY A 234 -8.57 8.79 -7.08
C GLY A 234 -7.26 8.49 -6.32
N ARG A 235 -7.13 7.30 -5.74
CA ARG A 235 -5.92 6.85 -5.06
C ARG A 235 -4.89 6.18 -5.97
N THR A 236 -5.23 5.93 -7.24
CA THR A 236 -4.28 5.36 -8.19
C THR A 236 -3.16 6.36 -8.41
N CYS A 237 -1.94 5.90 -8.13
CA CYS A 237 -0.81 6.79 -8.10
C CYS A 237 -0.37 7.14 -9.52
N ARG A 238 0.40 8.22 -9.61
CA ARG A 238 0.99 8.73 -10.83
C ARG A 238 2.00 7.77 -11.49
N ARG A 239 2.63 6.86 -10.74
CA ARG A 239 3.54 5.85 -11.30
C ARG A 239 2.79 4.71 -11.99
N CYS A 240 1.63 4.33 -11.47
CA CYS A 240 0.85 3.20 -11.97
C CYS A 240 -0.21 3.59 -13.01
N ALA A 241 -0.78 4.80 -12.91
CA ALA A 241 -1.79 5.28 -13.85
C ALA A 241 -1.36 5.20 -15.33
N PRO A 242 -0.12 5.55 -15.73
CA PRO A 242 0.31 5.46 -17.13
C PRO A 242 0.58 4.03 -17.60
N LEU A 243 0.85 3.10 -16.67
CA LEU A 243 1.10 1.70 -16.99
C LEU A 243 -0.20 0.96 -17.30
N ASP A 244 -1.34 1.45 -16.83
CA ASP A 244 -2.63 0.80 -17.02
C ASP A 244 -2.99 0.56 -18.50
N GLY A 245 -3.15 -0.73 -18.85
CA GLY A 245 -3.41 -1.19 -20.21
C GLY A 245 -2.16 -1.50 -21.05
N GLN A 246 -0.95 -1.20 -20.56
CA GLN A 246 0.29 -1.62 -21.22
C GLN A 246 0.45 -3.15 -21.14
N ARG A 247 1.07 -3.71 -22.19
CA ARG A 247 1.22 -5.15 -22.40
C ARG A 247 2.67 -5.51 -22.64
N TRP A 248 3.05 -6.69 -22.18
CA TRP A 248 4.36 -7.27 -22.41
C TRP A 248 4.24 -8.77 -22.57
N GLY A 249 5.20 -9.39 -23.25
CA GLY A 249 5.42 -10.81 -23.10
C GLY A 249 5.74 -11.11 -21.63
N ILE A 250 5.21 -12.21 -21.09
CA ILE A 250 5.40 -12.56 -19.68
C ILE A 250 6.88 -12.78 -19.30
N ASP A 251 7.70 -13.15 -20.29
CA ASP A 251 9.14 -13.38 -20.15
C ASP A 251 9.97 -12.15 -20.52
N ASP A 252 9.35 -11.09 -21.06
CA ASP A 252 10.03 -9.85 -21.40
C ASP A 252 10.27 -8.99 -20.14
N PRO A 253 11.36 -8.23 -20.06
CA PRO A 253 11.57 -7.30 -18.96
C PRO A 253 10.47 -6.20 -18.90
N HIS A 254 9.64 -6.22 -17.85
CA HIS A 254 8.60 -5.24 -17.62
C HIS A 254 8.47 -4.85 -16.13
N PRO A 255 7.79 -3.73 -15.80
CA PRO A 255 7.50 -3.39 -14.41
C PRO A 255 6.63 -4.47 -13.75
N GLU A 256 6.93 -4.78 -12.49
CA GLU A 256 6.20 -5.76 -11.69
C GLU A 256 5.57 -5.09 -10.45
N PRO A 257 4.28 -5.31 -10.17
CA PRO A 257 3.66 -4.83 -8.94
C PRO A 257 4.10 -5.69 -7.73
N PRO A 258 4.30 -5.09 -6.54
CA PRO A 258 4.06 -3.68 -6.20
C PRO A 258 5.25 -2.76 -6.56
N LEU A 259 4.97 -1.64 -7.26
CA LEU A 259 6.00 -0.61 -7.57
C LEU A 259 6.26 0.38 -6.43
N HIS A 260 5.35 0.47 -5.48
CA HIS A 260 5.42 1.38 -4.35
C HIS A 260 4.66 0.78 -3.15
N PRO A 261 4.90 1.27 -1.93
CA PRO A 261 4.13 0.82 -0.78
C PRO A 261 2.63 1.07 -0.97
N ARG A 262 1.81 0.11 -0.51
CA ARG A 262 0.35 0.10 -0.71
C ARG A 262 -0.09 0.14 -2.19
N CYS A 263 0.72 -0.40 -3.10
CA CYS A 263 0.29 -0.63 -4.48
C CYS A 263 -0.95 -1.54 -4.51
N ARG A 264 -1.80 -1.33 -5.52
CA ARG A 264 -3.05 -2.10 -5.73
C ARG A 264 -3.21 -2.52 -7.19
N CYS A 265 -2.11 -2.45 -7.95
CA CYS A 265 -2.07 -2.84 -9.34
C CYS A 265 -1.71 -4.31 -9.43
N SER A 266 -2.23 -4.97 -10.45
CA SER A 266 -1.95 -6.38 -10.70
C SER A 266 -1.69 -6.62 -12.18
N LEU A 267 -1.15 -7.79 -12.49
CA LEU A 267 -1.06 -8.28 -13.86
C LEU A 267 -2.26 -9.21 -14.16
N ALA A 268 -2.93 -8.93 -15.27
CA ALA A 268 -3.96 -9.81 -15.83
C ALA A 268 -3.40 -10.54 -17.05
N PRO A 269 -3.81 -11.81 -17.30
CA PRO A 269 -3.37 -12.55 -18.47
C PRO A 269 -4.09 -12.04 -19.72
N SER A 270 -3.47 -12.25 -20.89
CA SER A 270 -4.04 -11.96 -22.21
C SER A 270 -4.07 -13.25 -23.05
N PHE A 271 -5.25 -13.67 -23.53
CA PHE A 271 -5.46 -14.87 -24.34
C PHE A 271 -5.65 -14.59 -25.84
N ASP A 272 -4.93 -13.60 -26.37
CA ASP A 272 -5.09 -12.95 -27.68
C ASP A 272 -6.13 -11.82 -27.71
N GLY A 273 -5.70 -10.63 -28.16
CA GLY A 273 -6.57 -9.49 -28.44
C GLY A 273 -6.71 -8.46 -27.30
N GLU A 274 -7.69 -7.55 -27.47
CA GLU A 274 -7.95 -6.49 -26.49
C GLU A 274 -8.45 -7.05 -25.15
N VAL A 275 -8.17 -6.34 -24.04
CA VAL A 275 -8.66 -6.74 -22.71
C VAL A 275 -10.16 -6.49 -22.70
N MET A 276 -10.95 -7.56 -22.66
CA MET A 276 -12.40 -7.48 -22.69
C MET A 276 -13.05 -7.66 -21.32
N GLY A 277 -14.29 -7.18 -21.19
CA GLY A 277 -15.08 -7.28 -19.96
C GLY A 277 -15.44 -5.95 -19.36
N LYS A 278 -15.77 -5.96 -18.07
CA LYS A 278 -16.05 -4.75 -17.30
C LYS A 278 -15.09 -4.65 -16.13
N ARG A 279 -14.51 -3.47 -15.93
CA ARG A 279 -13.72 -3.15 -14.74
C ARG A 279 -14.46 -2.12 -13.87
N PRO A 280 -14.50 -2.31 -12.54
CA PRO A 280 -15.09 -1.34 -11.64
C PRO A 280 -14.22 -0.08 -11.54
N TYR A 281 -14.87 1.05 -11.31
CA TYR A 281 -14.20 2.28 -10.90
C TYR A 281 -14.82 2.85 -9.63
N VAL A 282 -13.99 3.56 -8.86
CA VAL A 282 -14.41 4.34 -7.72
C VAL A 282 -13.90 5.76 -7.91
N LYS A 283 -14.78 6.64 -8.37
CA LYS A 283 -14.51 8.06 -8.36
C LYS A 283 -14.74 8.56 -6.95
N ALA A 284 -13.67 8.76 -6.19
CA ALA A 284 -13.75 9.34 -4.85
C ALA A 284 -12.89 10.60 -4.82
N MET A 285 -13.44 11.69 -4.29
CA MET A 285 -12.70 12.91 -3.98
C MET A 285 -12.31 12.91 -2.50
N LYS A 286 -11.26 13.64 -2.16
CA LYS A 286 -10.91 13.92 -0.77
C LYS A 286 -12.04 14.73 -0.13
N VAL A 287 -12.41 14.35 1.08
CA VAL A 287 -13.43 15.04 1.88
C VAL A 287 -12.74 15.71 3.05
N LYS A 288 -13.08 16.97 3.33
CA LYS A 288 -12.61 17.64 4.54
C LYS A 288 -13.18 16.94 5.78
N GLY A 289 -12.29 16.49 6.66
CA GLY A 289 -12.61 15.97 7.97
C GLY A 289 -13.07 17.06 8.93
N ARG A 290 -13.38 16.67 10.18
CA ARG A 290 -13.73 17.62 11.26
C ARG A 290 -12.54 18.52 11.63
N ASP A 291 -11.34 18.04 11.39
CA ASP A 291 -10.04 18.71 11.48
C ASP A 291 -9.74 19.61 10.28
N SER A 292 -10.69 19.80 9.35
CA SER A 292 -10.53 20.54 8.09
C SER A 292 -9.54 19.94 7.09
N GLU A 293 -8.90 18.81 7.40
CA GLU A 293 -7.98 18.15 6.48
C GLU A 293 -8.72 17.34 5.41
N ALA A 294 -8.28 17.47 4.16
CA ALA A 294 -8.88 16.73 3.04
C ALA A 294 -8.26 15.33 2.95
N ARG A 295 -9.05 14.29 3.24
CA ARG A 295 -8.60 12.89 3.20
C ARG A 295 -9.59 12.02 2.40
N TYR A 296 -9.10 10.96 1.77
CA TYR A 296 -9.98 9.96 1.16
C TYR A 296 -10.64 9.11 2.26
N ARG A 297 -11.95 8.95 2.22
CA ARG A 297 -12.69 8.10 3.17
C ARG A 297 -12.96 6.70 2.57
N SER A 298 -13.10 5.71 3.45
CA SER A 298 -13.61 4.39 3.05
C SER A 298 -15.12 4.49 2.79
N ILE A 299 -15.61 3.85 1.72
CA ILE A 299 -17.03 3.83 1.33
C ILE A 299 -17.90 3.23 2.44
N GLY A 300 -17.38 2.21 3.14
CA GLY A 300 -18.08 1.52 4.22
C GLY A 300 -18.39 2.43 5.41
N ASN A 301 -17.57 3.46 5.63
CA ASN A 301 -17.72 4.40 6.75
C ASN A 301 -18.46 5.69 6.35
N MET A 302 -19.10 5.71 5.17
CA MET A 302 -19.77 6.88 4.63
C MET A 302 -21.28 6.67 4.55
N THR A 303 -22.04 7.62 5.09
CA THR A 303 -23.48 7.75 4.82
C THR A 303 -23.71 8.14 3.36
N ASP A 304 -24.91 7.91 2.82
CA ASP A 304 -25.21 8.29 1.43
C ASP A 304 -25.05 9.79 1.17
N LYS A 305 -25.37 10.62 2.17
CA LYS A 305 -25.12 12.07 2.11
C LYS A 305 -23.62 12.39 2.06
N GLN A 306 -22.79 11.65 2.81
CA GLN A 306 -21.33 11.80 2.74
C GLN A 306 -20.78 11.32 1.40
N ARG A 307 -21.31 10.22 0.84
CA ARG A 307 -20.95 9.71 -0.49
C ARG A 307 -21.24 10.75 -1.56
N LYS A 308 -22.46 11.31 -1.56
CA LYS A 308 -22.87 12.37 -2.48
C LYS A 308 -22.01 13.65 -2.32
N LYS A 309 -21.74 14.08 -1.09
CA LYS A 309 -20.87 15.25 -0.81
C LYS A 309 -19.41 15.03 -1.25
N ALA A 310 -18.92 13.81 -1.16
CA ALA A 310 -17.60 13.41 -1.63
C ALA A 310 -17.51 13.24 -3.15
N GLY A 311 -18.62 13.46 -3.89
CA GLY A 311 -18.69 13.13 -5.31
C GLY A 311 -18.37 11.66 -5.57
N LEU A 312 -18.73 10.78 -4.62
CA LEU A 312 -18.40 9.37 -4.68
C LEU A 312 -19.31 8.67 -5.67
N GLU A 313 -18.73 8.26 -6.78
CA GLU A 313 -19.42 7.62 -7.89
C GLU A 313 -18.76 6.26 -8.12
N VAL A 314 -19.53 5.20 -8.00
CA VAL A 314 -19.09 3.84 -8.30
C VAL A 314 -19.77 3.39 -9.57
N GLY A 315 -19.04 2.70 -10.43
CA GLY A 315 -19.59 2.20 -11.68
C GLY A 315 -18.65 1.21 -12.35
N GLN A 316 -18.98 0.87 -13.59
CA GLN A 316 -18.18 -0.03 -14.41
C GLN A 316 -17.92 0.61 -15.77
N VAL A 317 -16.73 0.38 -16.32
CA VAL A 317 -16.36 0.71 -17.70
C VAL A 317 -15.89 -0.54 -18.42
N SER A 318 -15.72 -0.46 -19.74
CA SER A 318 -15.10 -1.55 -20.52
C SER A 318 -13.71 -1.86 -19.95
N ALA A 319 -13.34 -3.14 -19.89
CA ALA A 319 -12.07 -3.55 -19.33
C ALA A 319 -10.86 -2.97 -20.09
N GLY A 320 -11.00 -2.76 -21.40
CA GLY A 320 -10.00 -2.08 -22.22
C GLY A 320 -9.89 -0.57 -21.98
N THR A 321 -10.77 0.03 -21.16
CA THR A 321 -10.65 1.45 -20.80
C THR A 321 -9.43 1.62 -19.91
N THR A 322 -8.40 2.30 -20.40
CA THR A 322 -7.20 2.62 -19.62
C THR A 322 -7.49 3.69 -18.56
N TYR A 323 -6.58 3.87 -17.60
CA TYR A 323 -6.69 4.93 -16.61
C TYR A 323 -6.64 6.30 -17.30
N ALA A 324 -5.84 6.47 -18.34
CA ALA A 324 -5.79 7.70 -19.12
C ALA A 324 -7.15 8.01 -19.78
N ASP A 325 -7.78 7.01 -20.41
CA ASP A 325 -9.10 7.14 -21.02
C ASP A 325 -10.17 7.46 -19.99
N TRP A 326 -10.19 6.70 -18.89
CA TRP A 326 -11.12 6.93 -17.79
C TRP A 326 -10.92 8.32 -17.17
N PHE A 327 -9.66 8.73 -16.95
CA PHE A 327 -9.29 10.02 -16.37
C PHE A 327 -9.74 11.19 -17.25
N SER A 328 -9.55 11.10 -18.57
CA SER A 328 -9.90 12.16 -19.51
C SER A 328 -11.40 12.52 -19.50
N ARG A 329 -12.25 11.52 -19.22
CA ARG A 329 -13.71 11.63 -19.10
C ARG A 329 -14.18 12.18 -17.75
N GLN A 330 -13.28 12.34 -16.78
CA GLN A 330 -13.62 12.87 -15.45
C GLN A 330 -13.83 14.39 -15.47
N SER A 331 -14.54 14.89 -14.46
CA SER A 331 -14.81 16.32 -14.33
C SER A 331 -13.52 17.12 -14.15
N ALA A 332 -13.51 18.38 -14.61
CA ALA A 332 -12.38 19.29 -14.43
C ALA A 332 -11.97 19.47 -12.96
N ARG A 333 -12.92 19.36 -12.02
CA ARG A 333 -12.65 19.36 -10.58
C ARG A 333 -11.85 18.14 -10.16
N TYR A 334 -12.24 16.94 -10.61
CA TYR A 334 -11.53 15.70 -10.33
C TYR A 334 -10.11 15.71 -10.90
N GLN A 335 -9.98 16.12 -12.17
CA GLN A 335 -8.68 16.19 -12.85
C GLN A 335 -7.74 17.17 -12.14
N ARG A 336 -8.23 18.33 -11.67
CA ARG A 336 -7.46 19.28 -10.85
C ARG A 336 -7.04 18.73 -9.50
N GLU A 337 -7.93 18.05 -8.80
CA GLU A 337 -7.61 17.47 -7.50
C GLU A 337 -6.52 16.39 -7.62
N TRP A 338 -6.55 15.60 -8.69
CA TRP A 338 -5.58 14.53 -8.92
C TRP A 338 -4.23 15.03 -9.47
N LEU A 339 -4.23 15.94 -10.47
CA LEU A 339 -3.00 16.50 -11.07
C LEU A 339 -2.36 17.62 -10.23
N GLY A 340 -3.18 18.36 -9.49
CA GLY A 340 -2.83 19.68 -8.97
C GLY A 340 -2.92 20.75 -10.06
N ASP A 341 -3.06 22.01 -9.65
CA ASP A 341 -3.43 23.11 -10.57
C ASP A 341 -2.45 23.31 -11.73
N LYS A 342 -1.14 23.29 -11.46
CA LYS A 342 -0.11 23.50 -12.48
C LYS A 342 -0.11 22.40 -13.55
N ARG A 343 -0.16 21.13 -13.14
CA ARG A 343 -0.17 19.98 -14.09
C ARG A 343 -1.50 19.89 -14.83
N TYR A 344 -2.61 20.23 -14.18
CA TYR A 344 -3.90 20.31 -14.87
C TYR A 344 -3.90 21.39 -15.98
N ALA A 345 -3.29 22.55 -15.72
CA ALA A 345 -3.16 23.59 -16.73
C ALA A 345 -2.36 23.09 -17.94
N LEU A 346 -1.25 22.38 -17.73
CA LEU A 346 -0.47 21.75 -18.80
C LEU A 346 -1.27 20.65 -19.53
N TYR A 347 -1.99 19.80 -18.81
CA TYR A 347 -2.82 18.73 -19.39
C TYR A 347 -3.93 19.29 -20.30
N LYS A 348 -4.55 20.41 -19.92
CA LYS A 348 -5.65 21.00 -20.70
C LYS A 348 -5.21 21.98 -21.78
N LYS A 349 -4.21 22.81 -21.52
CA LYS A 349 -3.78 23.88 -22.42
C LYS A 349 -2.57 23.51 -23.26
N GLY A 350 -1.67 22.68 -22.72
CA GLY A 350 -0.43 22.28 -23.38
C GLY A 350 -0.51 20.97 -24.16
N GLY A 351 -1.69 20.32 -24.23
CA GLY A 351 -1.88 19.09 -25.00
C GLY A 351 -1.14 17.85 -24.48
N TYR A 352 -0.47 17.95 -23.33
CA TYR A 352 0.30 16.85 -22.75
C TYR A 352 -0.59 15.66 -22.35
N SER A 353 -0.20 14.45 -22.78
CA SER A 353 -0.82 13.20 -22.36
C SER A 353 -0.47 12.85 -20.90
N LEU A 354 -1.25 11.96 -20.27
CA LEU A 354 -1.12 11.67 -18.84
C LEU A 354 0.26 11.10 -18.48
N ASP A 355 0.84 10.30 -19.37
CA ASP A 355 2.17 9.70 -19.28
C ASP A 355 3.30 10.75 -19.22
N ARG A 356 3.10 11.95 -19.78
CA ARG A 356 4.11 13.03 -19.73
C ARG A 356 4.29 13.65 -18.35
N PHE A 357 3.33 13.44 -17.44
CA PHE A 357 3.42 13.98 -16.08
C PHE A 357 4.18 13.05 -15.12
N THR A 358 4.61 11.89 -15.62
CA THR A 358 4.98 10.74 -14.81
C THR A 358 5.90 9.83 -15.61
N ASP A 359 7.20 9.88 -15.36
CA ASP A 359 8.08 8.82 -15.84
C ASP A 359 7.94 7.59 -14.91
N PRO A 360 7.41 6.44 -15.38
CA PRO A 360 7.25 5.26 -14.52
C PRO A 360 8.59 4.69 -14.03
N ARG A 361 9.70 4.98 -14.72
CA ARG A 361 11.08 4.63 -14.34
C ARG A 361 11.80 5.73 -13.57
N GLN A 362 11.16 6.88 -13.32
CA GLN A 362 11.84 8.08 -12.81
C GLN A 362 13.09 8.43 -13.65
N ARG A 363 13.04 8.31 -14.98
CA ARG A 363 14.17 8.75 -15.81
C ARG A 363 14.36 10.25 -15.59
N GLU A 364 15.37 10.59 -14.81
CA GLU A 364 15.84 11.95 -14.69
C GLU A 364 16.50 12.32 -16.02
N TYR A 365 16.09 13.43 -16.62
CA TYR A 365 16.80 13.94 -17.79
C TYR A 365 18.23 14.28 -17.38
N THR A 366 19.20 13.81 -18.14
CA THR A 366 20.55 14.38 -18.07
C THR A 366 20.50 15.86 -18.44
N LEU A 367 21.49 16.64 -18.00
CA LEU A 367 21.57 18.07 -18.37
C LEU A 367 21.56 18.27 -19.89
N ASP A 368 22.11 17.32 -20.65
CA ASP A 368 22.14 17.40 -22.12
C ASP A 368 20.79 17.05 -22.75
N GLU A 369 20.06 16.08 -22.21
CA GLU A 369 18.67 15.81 -22.63
C GLU A 369 17.73 16.97 -22.27
N LEU A 370 17.93 17.60 -21.10
CA LEU A 370 17.19 18.81 -20.72
C LEU A 370 17.47 19.96 -21.70
N ARG A 371 18.74 20.23 -22.01
CA ARG A 371 19.13 21.26 -23.00
C ARG A 371 18.57 20.97 -24.39
N ALA A 372 18.49 19.72 -24.80
CA ALA A 372 17.89 19.33 -26.08
C ALA A 372 16.38 19.61 -26.10
N ARG A 373 15.67 19.29 -25.01
CA ARG A 373 14.24 19.58 -24.86
C ARG A 373 13.96 21.08 -24.77
N ASP A 374 14.81 21.83 -24.06
CA ASP A 374 14.70 23.27 -24.00
C ASP A 374 14.84 23.85 -25.41
N ARG A 375 15.86 23.46 -26.19
CA ARG A 375 16.04 23.90 -27.58
C ARG A 375 14.82 23.61 -28.46
N GLU A 376 14.29 22.40 -28.40
CA GLU A 376 13.08 21.99 -29.14
C GLU A 376 11.86 22.85 -28.74
N THR A 377 11.70 23.14 -27.44
CA THR A 377 10.64 24.01 -26.92
C THR A 377 10.83 25.46 -27.36
N PHE A 378 12.07 25.96 -27.41
CA PHE A 378 12.37 27.31 -27.88
C PHE A 378 12.11 27.46 -29.38
N GLU A 379 12.45 26.45 -30.19
CA GLU A 379 12.11 26.40 -31.62
C GLU A 379 10.59 26.37 -31.84
N GLU A 380 9.83 25.57 -31.09
CA GLU A 380 8.36 25.55 -31.22
C GLU A 380 7.69 26.87 -30.81
N LEU A 381 8.21 27.57 -29.80
CA LEU A 381 7.57 28.76 -29.25
C LEU A 381 8.04 30.07 -29.91
N PHE A 382 9.25 30.09 -30.46
CA PHE A 382 9.89 31.32 -30.94
C PHE A 382 10.60 31.16 -32.30
N GLY A 383 10.62 29.96 -32.88
CA GLY A 383 11.25 29.64 -34.16
C GLY A 383 10.35 29.82 -35.37
#